data_AF-A0A931XQH1-F1
#
_entry.id   AF-A0A931XQH1-F1
#
_cell.length_a   1.000
_cell.length_b   1.000
_cell.length_c   1.000
_cell.angle_alpha   90.00
_cell.angle_beta   90.00
_cell.angle_gamma   90.00
#
_symmetry.space_group_name_H-M   'P 1'
#
loop_
_entity.id
_entity.type
_entity.pdbx_description
1 polymer ?
#
loop_
_entity_poly.entity_id
_entity_poly.type
_entity_poly.pdbx_seq_one_letter_code
_entity_poly.pdbx_strand_id
1 'polypeptide(L)'
;MPFADLREWISALDQAGELQRVSLEVDWNLEVGAVVRRLCEVGGPAVLFEKIKDYPSGFRILGGPMAQGRRGRYARVAVALDLPPDSTVREITESYLKRRKTLIPPVRVPSGPCQENILKGDDIDLLKFPVPLIHGGDGGRYIGTWHTVITRDPESGWV
;
A
#
# COMPACT_ATOMS: atom_id res chain seq x y z
N MET A 1 13.23 -11.56 2.51
CA MET A 1 12.36 -10.53 1.91
C MET A 1 13.09 -9.20 2.00
N PRO A 2 13.00 -8.33 1.00
CA PRO A 2 13.79 -7.10 0.98
C PRO A 2 13.38 -6.06 2.02
N PHE A 3 12.10 -6.07 2.42
CA PHE A 3 11.56 -5.18 3.45
C PHE A 3 10.92 -6.04 4.53
N ALA A 4 11.06 -5.61 5.79
CA ALA A 4 10.41 -6.24 6.93
C ALA A 4 8.91 -5.95 6.94
N ASP A 5 8.50 -4.75 6.51
CA ASP A 5 7.09 -4.34 6.47
C ASP A 5 6.81 -3.19 5.48
N LEU A 6 5.54 -2.76 5.41
CA LEU A 6 5.07 -1.70 4.52
C LEU A 6 5.74 -0.34 4.78
N ARG A 7 6.11 -0.02 6.03
CA ARG A 7 6.74 1.25 6.40
C ARG A 7 8.16 1.35 5.87
N GLU A 8 8.90 0.24 5.90
CA GLU A 8 10.23 0.17 5.28
C GLU A 8 10.13 0.35 3.76
N TRP A 9 9.15 -0.30 3.11
CA TRP A 9 8.95 -0.10 1.68
C TRP A 9 8.53 1.32 1.32
N ILE A 10 7.65 1.96 2.10
CA ILE A 10 7.31 3.39 1.94
C ILE A 10 8.58 4.25 2.05
N SER A 11 9.47 3.94 2.99
CA SER A 11 10.74 4.64 3.16
C SER A 11 11.68 4.44 1.96
N ALA A 12 11.69 3.24 1.38
CA ALA A 12 12.43 2.94 0.15
C ALA A 12 11.87 3.71 -1.07
N LEU A 13 10.55 3.87 -1.19
CA LEU A 13 9.95 4.73 -2.21
C LEU A 13 10.36 6.20 -2.05
N ASP A 14 10.41 6.70 -0.80
CA ASP A 14 10.85 8.06 -0.47
C ASP A 14 12.31 8.28 -0.92
N GLN A 15 13.20 7.37 -0.52
CA GLN A 15 14.62 7.40 -0.93
C GLN A 15 14.81 7.27 -2.44
N ALA A 16 13.95 6.51 -3.13
CA ALA A 16 13.97 6.37 -4.58
C ALA A 16 13.40 7.60 -5.32
N GLY A 17 12.82 8.58 -4.62
CA GLY A 17 12.13 9.72 -5.22
C GLY A 17 10.79 9.37 -5.88
N GLU A 18 10.19 8.25 -5.46
CA GLU A 18 8.91 7.73 -5.93
C GLU A 18 7.75 7.98 -4.97
N LEU A 19 7.98 8.70 -3.86
CA LEU A 19 6.98 9.11 -2.89
C LEU A 19 6.93 10.63 -2.76
N GLN A 20 5.72 11.17 -2.61
CA GLN A 20 5.46 12.53 -2.16
C GLN A 20 4.66 12.45 -0.85
N ARG A 21 5.15 13.11 0.18
CA ARG A 21 4.41 13.28 1.44
C ARG A 21 3.54 14.53 1.36
N VAL A 22 2.29 14.43 1.77
CA VAL A 22 1.32 15.54 1.79
C VAL A 22 0.90 15.79 3.23
N SER A 23 1.41 16.87 3.80
CA SER A 23 1.15 17.29 5.19
C SER A 23 -0.02 18.27 5.33
N LEU A 24 -0.57 18.70 4.20
CA LEU A 24 -1.84 19.42 4.12
C LEU A 24 -2.99 18.46 4.44
N GLU A 25 -4.04 18.99 5.07
CA GLU A 25 -5.28 18.23 5.26
C GLU A 25 -5.95 17.98 3.91
N VAL A 26 -6.38 16.75 3.69
CA VAL A 26 -7.16 16.34 2.51
C VAL A 26 -8.45 15.65 2.93
N ASP A 27 -9.50 15.81 2.14
CA ASP A 27 -10.80 15.20 2.37
C ASP A 27 -10.81 13.73 1.91
N TRP A 28 -11.30 12.84 2.79
CA TRP A 28 -11.53 11.43 2.42
C TRP A 28 -12.63 11.30 1.37
N ASN A 29 -13.50 12.30 1.26
CA ASN A 29 -14.61 12.34 0.31
C ASN A 29 -14.13 12.89 -1.04
N LEU A 30 -13.87 11.99 -1.99
CA LEU A 30 -13.48 12.27 -3.38
C LEU A 30 -12.10 12.93 -3.58
N GLU A 31 -11.62 13.80 -2.69
CA GLU A 31 -10.37 14.53 -2.91
C GLU A 31 -9.15 13.58 -2.97
N VAL A 32 -9.01 12.67 -2.00
CA VAL A 32 -7.97 11.63 -2.03
C VAL A 32 -8.04 10.84 -3.35
N GLY A 33 -9.24 10.43 -3.77
CA GLY A 33 -9.46 9.72 -5.02
C GLY A 33 -9.04 10.52 -6.25
N ALA A 34 -9.39 11.81 -6.31
CA ALA A 34 -9.06 12.71 -7.41
C ALA A 34 -7.55 12.95 -7.54
N VAL A 35 -6.85 13.15 -6.42
CA VAL A 35 -5.39 13.30 -6.40
C VAL A 35 -4.71 12.02 -6.89
N VAL A 36 -5.17 10.86 -6.42
CA VAL A 36 -4.64 9.55 -6.86
C VAL A 36 -4.98 9.26 -8.32
N ARG A 37 -6.14 9.66 -8.81
CA ARG A 37 -6.46 9.56 -10.24
C ARG A 37 -5.49 10.39 -11.06
N ARG A 38 -5.24 11.64 -10.66
CA ARG A 38 -4.36 12.57 -11.38
C ARG A 38 -2.92 12.08 -11.39
N LEU A 39 -2.37 11.62 -10.27
CA LEU A 39 -1.00 11.08 -10.24
C LEU A 39 -0.86 9.88 -11.19
N CYS A 40 -1.87 9.00 -11.24
CA CYS A 40 -1.86 7.84 -12.13
C CYS A 40 -1.88 8.23 -13.60
N GLU A 41 -2.60 9.29 -13.98
CA GLU A 41 -2.65 9.79 -15.37
C GLU A 41 -1.33 10.39 -15.83
N VAL A 42 -0.68 11.17 -14.97
CA VAL A 42 0.52 11.92 -15.35
C VAL A 42 1.82 11.19 -15.05
N GLY A 43 1.75 10.05 -14.35
CA GLY A 43 2.94 9.35 -13.85
C GLY A 43 3.67 10.10 -12.76
N GLY A 44 2.90 10.74 -11.88
CA GLY A 44 3.41 11.37 -10.66
C GLY A 44 3.78 10.34 -9.60
N PRO A 45 4.53 10.73 -8.55
CA PRO A 45 4.95 9.84 -7.44
C PRO A 45 3.74 9.25 -6.70
N ALA A 46 3.96 8.16 -5.95
CA ALA A 46 3.00 7.70 -4.96
C ALA A 46 2.82 8.79 -3.89
N VAL A 47 1.65 8.87 -3.27
CA VAL A 47 1.35 9.95 -2.31
C VAL A 47 1.05 9.35 -0.94
N LEU A 48 1.74 9.83 0.10
CA LEU A 48 1.38 9.56 1.48
C LEU A 48 0.66 10.78 2.05
N PHE A 49 -0.67 10.67 2.19
CA PHE A 49 -1.49 11.69 2.84
C PHE A 49 -1.37 11.54 4.36
N GLU A 50 -0.81 12.54 5.01
CA GLU A 50 -0.47 12.49 6.44
C GLU A 50 -1.59 13.01 7.34
N LYS A 51 -2.51 13.80 6.80
CA LYS A 51 -3.67 14.36 7.51
C LYS A 51 -4.93 14.18 6.67
N ILE A 52 -5.89 13.45 7.22
CA ILE A 52 -7.20 13.27 6.60
C ILE A 52 -8.24 13.99 7.45
N LYS A 53 -9.05 14.83 6.80
CA LYS A 53 -10.13 15.57 7.44
C LYS A 53 -11.04 14.64 8.24
N ASP A 54 -11.46 15.08 9.43
CA ASP A 54 -12.29 14.34 10.41
C ASP A 54 -11.60 13.16 11.12
N TYR A 55 -10.32 12.86 10.82
CA TYR A 55 -9.58 11.77 11.47
C TYR A 55 -8.41 12.30 12.30
N PRO A 56 -8.07 11.64 13.43
CA PRO A 56 -6.95 12.05 14.25
C PRO A 56 -5.61 11.82 13.55
N SER A 57 -4.59 12.56 13.98
CA SER A 57 -3.21 12.37 13.54
C SER A 57 -2.77 10.91 13.67
N GLY A 58 -2.03 10.41 12.67
CA GLY A 58 -1.56 9.03 12.61
C GLY A 58 -2.38 8.13 11.68
N PHE A 59 -3.62 8.52 11.37
CA PHE A 59 -4.45 7.87 10.36
C PHE A 59 -4.14 8.45 8.98
N ARG A 60 -3.56 7.63 8.11
CA ARG A 60 -2.94 8.05 6.85
C ARG A 60 -3.40 7.18 5.69
N ILE A 61 -3.29 7.70 4.47
CA ILE A 61 -3.60 6.97 3.24
C ILE A 61 -2.38 6.97 2.33
N LEU A 62 -2.01 5.78 1.82
CA LEU A 62 -1.03 5.63 0.74
C LEU A 62 -1.77 5.50 -0.60
N GLY A 63 -1.58 6.47 -1.47
CA GLY A 63 -2.17 6.54 -2.80
C GLY A 63 -1.19 6.14 -3.91
N GLY A 64 -1.68 5.37 -4.89
CA GLY A 64 -0.89 4.94 -6.06
C GLY A 64 0.33 4.06 -5.76
N PRO A 65 0.31 3.12 -4.78
CA PRO A 65 1.49 2.36 -4.36
C PRO A 65 2.20 1.63 -5.50
N MET A 66 1.45 1.10 -6.48
CA MET A 66 1.98 0.37 -7.64
C MET A 66 1.64 1.02 -8.98
N ALA A 67 1.22 2.27 -8.98
CA ALA A 67 1.01 3.01 -10.23
C ALA A 67 2.36 3.28 -10.92
N GLN A 68 2.28 3.74 -12.17
CA GLN A 68 3.47 4.09 -12.95
C GLN A 68 4.34 5.12 -12.21
N GLY A 69 5.64 4.87 -12.20
CA GLY A 69 6.62 5.66 -11.46
C GLY A 69 7.16 6.85 -12.23
N ARG A 70 7.67 7.84 -11.50
CA ARG A 70 8.31 9.05 -12.05
C ARG A 70 9.65 8.72 -12.73
N ARG A 71 10.37 7.72 -12.22
CA ARG A 71 11.65 7.23 -12.74
C ARG A 71 11.50 6.15 -13.81
N GLY A 72 10.27 5.73 -14.09
CA GLY A 72 9.97 4.72 -15.07
C GLY A 72 8.64 4.04 -14.79
N ARG A 73 8.01 3.53 -15.84
CA ARG A 73 6.68 2.88 -15.78
C ARG A 73 6.58 1.83 -14.67
N TYR A 74 7.66 1.13 -14.34
CA TYR A 74 7.68 0.03 -13.37
C TYR A 74 8.54 0.31 -12.14
N ALA A 75 8.93 1.55 -11.89
CA ALA A 75 9.88 1.89 -10.83
C ALA A 75 9.44 1.38 -9.44
N ARG A 76 8.16 1.52 -9.10
CA ARG A 76 7.63 1.07 -7.79
C ARG A 76 7.61 -0.46 -7.66
N VAL A 77 7.39 -1.15 -8.78
CA VAL A 77 7.49 -2.62 -8.84
C VAL A 77 8.94 -3.06 -8.64
N ALA A 78 9.89 -2.38 -9.28
CA ALA A 78 11.31 -2.64 -9.11
C ALA A 78 11.75 -2.43 -7.65
N VAL A 79 11.36 -1.30 -7.04
CA VAL A 79 11.64 -1.01 -5.62
C VAL A 79 11.02 -2.06 -4.71
N ALA A 80 9.78 -2.51 -4.95
CA ALA A 80 9.16 -3.58 -4.16
C ALA A 80 9.92 -4.92 -4.21
N LEU A 81 10.69 -5.15 -5.28
CA LEU A 81 11.57 -6.30 -5.43
C LEU A 81 13.02 -6.02 -5.02
N ASP A 82 13.33 -4.84 -4.47
CA ASP A 82 14.70 -4.40 -4.15
C ASP A 82 15.62 -4.42 -5.36
N LEU A 83 15.12 -3.81 -6.43
CA LEU A 83 15.84 -3.55 -7.66
C LEU A 83 15.92 -2.03 -7.87
N PRO A 84 16.93 -1.54 -8.62
CA PRO A 84 16.99 -0.13 -9.03
C PRO A 84 15.67 0.34 -9.67
N PRO A 85 15.19 1.57 -9.41
CA PRO A 85 13.90 2.05 -9.92
C PRO A 85 13.85 2.18 -11.45
N ASP A 86 14.99 2.21 -12.12
CA ASP A 86 15.14 2.21 -13.58
C ASP A 86 15.29 0.80 -14.19
N SER A 87 15.15 -0.26 -13.37
CA SER A 87 15.20 -1.64 -13.84
C SER A 87 14.20 -1.90 -14.96
N THR A 88 14.65 -2.64 -15.96
CA THR A 88 13.83 -3.05 -17.09
C THR A 88 12.77 -4.08 -16.67
N VAL A 89 11.71 -4.18 -17.48
CA VAL A 89 10.68 -5.23 -17.30
C VAL A 89 11.30 -6.63 -17.28
N ARG A 90 12.35 -6.84 -18.08
CA ARG A 90 13.06 -8.11 -18.15
C ARG A 90 13.72 -8.45 -16.81
N GLU A 91 14.48 -7.51 -16.23
CA GLU A 91 15.16 -7.72 -14.94
C GLU A 91 14.16 -7.94 -13.79
N ILE A 92 13.07 -7.16 -13.78
CA ILE A 92 11.95 -7.34 -12.84
C ILE A 92 11.37 -8.75 -12.96
N THR A 93 11.11 -9.21 -14.18
CA THR A 93 10.55 -10.53 -14.47
C THR A 93 11.51 -11.65 -14.08
N GLU A 94 12.79 -11.54 -14.43
CA GLU A 94 13.81 -12.52 -14.09
C GLU A 94 13.98 -12.65 -12.55
N SER A 95 13.98 -11.52 -11.82
CA SER A 95 14.02 -11.50 -10.36
C SER A 95 12.80 -12.20 -9.76
N TYR A 96 11.59 -11.88 -10.26
CA TYR A 96 10.35 -12.51 -9.81
C TYR A 96 10.36 -14.03 -10.05
N LEU A 97 10.70 -14.47 -11.26
CA LEU A 97 10.75 -15.88 -11.62
C LEU A 97 11.80 -16.65 -10.80
N LYS A 98 12.95 -16.03 -10.52
CA LYS A 98 13.98 -16.62 -9.64
C LYS A 98 13.45 -16.82 -8.23
N ARG A 99 12.78 -15.82 -7.64
CA ARG A 99 12.22 -15.89 -6.28
C ARG A 99 11.10 -16.92 -6.16
N ARG A 100 10.27 -17.07 -7.19
CA ARG A 100 9.17 -18.06 -7.22
C ARG A 100 9.68 -19.51 -7.18
N LYS A 101 10.90 -19.79 -7.65
CA LYS A 101 11.48 -21.15 -7.66
C LYS A 101 11.86 -21.67 -6.27
N THR A 102 12.09 -20.78 -5.31
CA THR A 102 12.50 -21.15 -3.95
C THR A 102 11.60 -20.43 -2.95
N LEU A 103 10.58 -21.14 -2.47
CA LEU A 103 9.67 -20.61 -1.47
C LEU A 103 10.29 -20.73 -0.08
N ILE A 104 10.16 -19.67 0.72
CA ILE A 104 10.61 -19.63 2.11
C ILE A 104 9.34 -19.60 2.98
N PRO A 105 9.09 -20.62 3.82
CA PRO A 105 7.94 -20.61 4.72
C PRO A 105 7.97 -19.42 5.69
N PRO A 106 6.82 -18.87 6.07
CA PRO A 106 6.76 -17.83 7.09
C PRO A 106 7.19 -18.36 8.46
N VAL A 107 7.82 -17.50 9.26
CA VAL A 107 8.18 -17.80 10.65
C VAL A 107 7.12 -17.22 11.58
N ARG A 108 6.65 -18.03 12.54
CA ARG A 108 5.75 -17.55 13.58
C ARG A 108 6.54 -16.74 14.61
N VAL A 109 6.05 -15.55 14.94
CA VAL A 109 6.63 -14.64 15.93
C VAL A 109 5.61 -14.35 17.04
N PRO A 110 6.05 -14.06 18.27
CA PRO A 110 5.15 -13.89 19.41
C PRO A 110 4.34 -12.58 19.35
N SER A 111 4.86 -11.56 18.67
CA SER A 111 4.20 -10.25 18.54
C SER A 111 4.66 -9.52 17.27
N GLY A 112 3.97 -8.42 16.94
CA GLY A 112 4.36 -7.52 15.87
C GLY A 112 3.58 -6.20 15.92
N PRO A 113 3.99 -5.18 15.15
CA PRO A 113 3.37 -3.85 15.20
C PRO A 113 1.87 -3.82 14.89
N CYS A 114 1.37 -4.81 14.14
CA CYS A 114 -0.07 -4.97 13.90
C CYS A 114 -0.89 -5.32 15.17
N GLN A 115 -0.24 -5.59 16.30
CA GLN A 115 -0.88 -5.92 17.58
C GLN A 115 -0.80 -4.78 18.60
N GLU A 116 -0.27 -3.61 18.25
CA GLU A 116 -0.15 -2.46 19.16
C GLU A 116 -1.51 -1.88 19.58
N ASN A 117 -2.53 -2.02 18.72
CA ASN A 117 -3.89 -1.56 18.98
C ASN A 117 -4.88 -2.68 18.65
N ILE A 118 -5.66 -3.12 19.64
CA ILE A 118 -6.62 -4.23 19.49
C ILE A 118 -8.01 -3.74 19.88
N LEU A 119 -8.95 -3.80 18.93
CA LEU A 119 -10.37 -3.51 19.13
C LEU A 119 -11.17 -4.81 19.02
N LYS A 120 -12.17 -5.00 19.89
CA LYS A 120 -12.98 -6.22 19.94
C LYS A 120 -14.44 -5.86 20.24
N GLY A 121 -15.37 -6.69 19.76
CA GLY A 121 -16.79 -6.55 20.07
C GLY A 121 -17.33 -5.17 19.69
N ASP A 122 -17.94 -4.49 20.65
CA ASP A 122 -18.60 -3.19 20.47
C ASP A 122 -17.61 -2.05 20.18
N ASP A 123 -16.29 -2.24 20.38
CA ASP A 123 -15.27 -1.26 20.03
C ASP A 123 -14.96 -1.22 18.52
N ILE A 124 -15.53 -2.14 17.73
CA ILE A 124 -15.31 -2.23 16.28
C ILE A 124 -16.15 -1.17 15.56
N ASP A 125 -15.45 -0.20 14.96
CA ASP A 125 -16.02 0.77 14.04
C ASP A 125 -15.25 0.72 12.70
N LEU A 126 -15.93 0.32 11.62
CA LEU A 126 -15.35 0.25 10.28
C LEU A 126 -14.98 1.63 9.72
N LEU A 127 -15.62 2.68 10.21
CA LEU A 127 -15.37 4.07 9.82
C LEU A 127 -14.35 4.75 10.71
N LYS A 128 -13.70 4.02 11.64
CA LYS A 128 -12.58 4.53 12.44
C LYS A 128 -11.34 4.83 11.58
N PHE A 129 -11.21 4.15 10.44
CA PHE A 129 -10.15 4.39 9.48
C PHE A 129 -10.62 5.36 8.40
N PRO A 130 -9.71 6.20 7.83
CA PRO A 130 -10.04 7.17 6.78
C PRO A 130 -10.27 6.47 5.45
N VAL A 131 -11.34 5.68 5.37
CA VAL A 131 -11.73 4.98 4.15
C VAL A 131 -12.25 6.00 3.15
N PRO A 132 -11.63 6.15 1.97
CA PRO A 132 -12.06 7.15 1.02
C PRO A 132 -13.36 6.75 0.31
N LEU A 133 -14.17 7.75 -0.04
CA LEU A 133 -15.09 7.64 -1.18
C LEU A 133 -14.28 7.99 -2.43
N ILE A 134 -14.05 7.02 -3.32
CA ILE A 134 -12.99 7.16 -4.32
C ILE A 134 -13.51 7.88 -5.58
N HIS A 135 -14.69 7.51 -6.06
CA HIS A 135 -15.28 8.07 -7.27
C HIS A 135 -16.69 8.60 -7.04
N GLY A 136 -17.08 9.60 -7.84
CA GLY A 136 -18.47 10.02 -7.92
C GLY A 136 -19.33 8.85 -8.43
N GLY A 137 -20.33 8.46 -7.64
CA GLY A 137 -21.21 7.33 -7.94
C GLY A 137 -20.84 6.01 -7.25
N ASP A 138 -19.74 5.96 -6.49
CA ASP A 138 -19.45 4.81 -5.63
C ASP A 138 -20.58 4.61 -4.60
N GLY A 139 -21.05 3.37 -4.46
CA GLY A 139 -22.12 3.02 -3.51
C GLY A 139 -21.71 3.03 -2.03
N GLY A 140 -20.45 3.35 -1.72
CA GLY A 140 -19.92 3.39 -0.36
C GLY A 140 -18.41 3.65 -0.34
N ARG A 141 -17.85 3.74 0.88
CA ARG A 141 -16.41 3.93 1.09
C ARG A 141 -15.69 2.58 0.95
N TYR A 142 -14.78 2.46 -0.02
CA TYR A 142 -14.12 1.19 -0.35
C TYR A 142 -12.85 0.97 0.47
N ILE A 143 -12.96 0.23 1.58
CA ILE A 143 -11.82 -0.09 2.47
C ILE A 143 -10.83 -1.09 1.88
N GLY A 144 -11.31 -1.99 1.02
CA GLY A 144 -10.54 -3.12 0.51
C GLY A 144 -10.04 -2.94 -0.92
N THR A 145 -9.19 -1.94 -1.20
CA THR A 145 -8.65 -1.72 -2.57
C THR A 145 -7.19 -2.14 -2.77
N TRP A 146 -6.45 -2.31 -1.67
CA TRP A 146 -5.05 -2.73 -1.68
C TRP A 146 -4.71 -3.58 -0.45
N HIS A 147 -5.54 -4.59 -0.19
CA HIS A 147 -5.44 -5.48 0.96
C HIS A 147 -5.14 -6.92 0.50
N THR A 148 -4.63 -7.72 1.43
CA THR A 148 -4.47 -9.17 1.23
C THR A 148 -5.55 -9.89 2.02
N VAL A 149 -6.34 -10.72 1.34
CA VAL A 149 -7.25 -11.66 1.98
C VAL A 149 -6.47 -12.94 2.27
N ILE A 150 -6.49 -13.38 3.53
CA ILE A 150 -5.85 -14.64 3.95
C ILE A 150 -6.97 -15.61 4.30
N THR A 151 -7.09 -16.68 3.52
CA THR A 151 -8.06 -17.77 3.74
C THR A 151 -7.32 -19.08 3.88
N ARG A 152 -7.90 -20.05 4.57
CA ARG A 152 -7.35 -21.40 4.71
C ARG A 152 -8.37 -22.42 4.23
N ASP A 153 -7.97 -23.31 3.34
CA ASP A 153 -8.74 -24.50 2.98
C ASP A 153 -8.91 -25.39 4.21
N PRO A 154 -10.15 -25.71 4.64
CA PRO A 154 -10.39 -26.57 5.80
C PRO A 154 -9.88 -28.00 5.62
N GLU A 155 -9.78 -28.51 4.39
CA GLU A 155 -9.37 -29.89 4.11
C GLU A 155 -7.86 -30.02 3.95
N SER A 156 -7.27 -29.29 2.98
CA SER A 156 -5.84 -29.38 2.71
C SER A 156 -4.97 -28.54 3.65
N GLY A 157 -5.58 -27.57 4.34
CA GLY A 157 -4.86 -26.58 5.12
C GLY A 157 -4.07 -25.58 4.28
N TRP A 158 -4.25 -25.56 2.96
CA TRP A 158 -3.63 -24.60 2.06
C TRP A 158 -4.08 -23.17 2.43
N VAL A 159 -3.11 -22.26 2.53
CA VAL A 159 -3.29 -20.83 2.79
C VAL A 159 -2.81 -20.05 1.57
#